data_AF-A0A942RQ71-F1
#
_entry.id   AF-A0A942RQ71-F1
#
_cell.length_a   1.000
_cell.length_b   1.000
_cell.length_c   1.000
_cell.angle_alpha   90.00
_cell.angle_beta   90.00
_cell.angle_gamma   90.00
#
_symmetry.space_group_name_H-M   'P 1'
#
loop_
_entity.id
_entity.type
_entity.pdbx_description
1 polymer ?
#
loop_
_entity_poly.entity_id
_entity_poly.type
_entity_poly.pdbx_seq_one_letter_code
_entity_poly.pdbx_strand_id
1 'polypeptide(L)'
;MKQSFFNLVLALYTFFIFSYNADGQSLPTITCPDNITVNSSTGFIYVGERGGSVSKISTSGTRTVLAGVSSADGVVFDNFNSILVSRFDGSGTTIVRVHRTTGAQTNIVTLGGAAQGMSVDG
;
A
#
# COMPACT_ATOMS: atom_id res chain seq x y z
N MET A 1 -4.18 -28.02 18.38
CA MET A 1 -4.90 -26.75 18.10
C MET A 1 -4.06 -25.92 17.16
N LYS A 2 -4.53 -25.69 15.93
CA LYS A 2 -3.86 -24.83 14.96
C LYS A 2 -4.19 -23.39 15.37
N GLN A 3 -3.21 -22.65 15.91
CA GLN A 3 -3.45 -21.26 16.27
C GLN A 3 -3.84 -20.50 14.99
N SER A 4 -5.01 -19.87 15.02
CA SER A 4 -5.45 -18.99 13.95
C SER A 4 -4.75 -17.65 14.15
N PHE A 5 -3.91 -17.25 13.19
CA PHE A 5 -3.18 -15.99 13.22
C PHE A 5 -4.09 -14.86 12.76
N PHE A 6 -4.26 -13.83 13.58
CA PHE A 6 -4.99 -12.61 13.23
C PHE A 6 -3.98 -11.49 13.01
N ASN A 7 -3.71 -11.14 11.75
CA ASN A 7 -2.86 -10.00 11.41
C ASN A 7 -3.75 -8.76 11.28
N LEU A 8 -3.79 -7.91 12.31
CA LEU A 8 -4.40 -6.59 12.22
C LEU A 8 -3.36 -5.61 11.69
N VAL A 9 -3.62 -5.01 10.53
CA VAL A 9 -2.80 -3.91 10.00
C VAL A 9 -3.65 -2.65 9.96
N LEU A 10 -3.23 -1.59 10.66
CA LEU A 10 -3.89 -0.27 10.63
C LEU A 10 -2.95 0.76 10.00
N ALA A 11 -3.48 1.63 9.15
CA ALA A 11 -2.84 2.87 8.76
C ALA A 11 -3.55 4.04 9.45
N LEU A 12 -2.84 4.78 10.29
CA LEU A 12 -3.35 6.00 10.90
C LEU A 12 -2.69 7.20 10.23
N TYR A 13 -3.52 8.20 9.92
CA TYR A 13 -3.18 9.45 9.22
C TYR A 13 -1.98 10.21 9.81
N THR A 14 -1.60 9.86 11.04
CA THR A 14 -0.52 10.47 11.82
C THR A 14 0.29 9.39 12.57
N PHE A 15 1.01 8.52 11.84
CA PHE A 15 2.35 7.98 12.23
C PHE A 15 2.56 6.48 12.43
N PHE A 16 1.59 5.58 12.30
CA PHE A 16 1.90 4.16 12.54
C PHE A 16 1.19 3.21 11.61
N ILE A 17 1.98 2.28 11.05
CA ILE A 17 1.49 0.97 10.65
C ILE A 17 1.80 0.03 11.81
N PHE A 18 0.76 -0.39 12.52
CA PHE A 18 0.87 -1.53 13.42
C PHE A 18 0.58 -2.78 12.59
N SER A 19 1.49 -3.75 12.52
CA SER A 19 1.08 -5.15 12.33
C SER A 19 1.49 -5.93 13.54
N TYR A 20 0.54 -6.61 14.18
CA TYR A 20 0.86 -7.61 15.17
C TYR A 20 1.05 -8.94 14.45
N ASN A 21 2.29 -9.28 14.13
CA ASN A 21 2.62 -10.68 13.82
C ASN A 21 2.80 -11.40 15.18
N ALA A 22 2.39 -12.66 15.29
CA ALA A 22 2.44 -13.43 16.54
C ALA A 22 3.86 -13.60 17.13
N ASP A 23 4.87 -13.25 16.36
CA ASP A 23 6.31 -13.23 16.63
C ASP A 23 6.82 -11.92 17.26
N GLY A 24 5.94 -10.93 17.49
CA GLY A 24 6.25 -9.72 18.28
C GLY A 24 7.17 -8.72 17.59
N GLN A 25 7.41 -8.86 16.28
CA GLN A 25 8.24 -7.94 15.51
C GLN A 25 7.49 -6.63 15.23
N SER A 26 8.16 -5.49 15.48
CA SER A 26 7.64 -4.18 15.12
C SER A 26 7.82 -3.91 13.63
N LEU A 27 6.78 -3.39 12.99
CA LEU A 27 6.90 -2.85 11.64
C LEU A 27 7.66 -1.53 11.63
N PRO A 28 8.27 -1.18 10.49
CA PRO A 28 8.96 0.09 10.34
C PRO A 28 7.96 1.25 10.41
N THR A 29 8.37 2.33 11.06
CA THR A 29 7.63 3.59 11.01
C THR A 29 7.62 4.13 9.59
N ILE A 30 6.43 4.50 9.11
CA ILE A 30 6.22 5.17 7.84
C ILE A 30 5.62 6.54 8.12
N THR A 31 6.15 7.57 7.46
CA THR A 31 5.67 8.95 7.59
C THR A 31 4.45 9.14 6.69
N CYS A 32 3.32 9.57 7.26
CA CYS A 32 2.07 9.81 6.56
C CYS A 32 1.59 8.63 5.67
N PRO A 33 1.41 7.41 6.25
CA PRO A 33 0.74 6.34 5.52
C PRO A 33 -0.74 6.70 5.35
N ASP A 34 -1.25 6.57 4.13
CA ASP A 34 -2.65 6.89 3.80
C ASP A 34 -3.49 5.63 3.65
N ASN A 35 -2.93 4.60 2.99
CA ASN A 35 -3.60 3.34 2.77
C ASN A 35 -2.66 2.14 2.73
N ILE A 36 -3.22 0.95 2.93
CA ILE A 36 -2.48 -0.31 2.95
C ILE A 36 -3.26 -1.42 2.24
N THR A 37 -2.53 -2.37 1.68
CA THR A 37 -3.08 -3.66 1.25
C THR A 37 -2.10 -4.79 1.56
N VAL A 38 -2.63 -5.96 1.91
CA VAL A 38 -1.84 -7.11 2.38
C VAL A 38 -2.01 -8.28 1.42
N ASN A 39 -0.91 -8.80 0.89
CA ASN A 39 -0.96 -10.00 0.07
C ASN A 39 -1.11 -11.23 0.97
N SER A 40 -2.29 -11.83 1.02
CA SER A 40 -2.58 -12.98 1.89
C SER A 40 -1.72 -14.21 1.60
N SER A 41 -1.26 -14.41 0.37
CA SER A 41 -0.41 -15.56 0.00
C SER A 41 1.05 -15.43 0.42
N THR A 42 1.56 -14.22 0.58
CA THR A 42 2.99 -13.95 0.85
C THR A 42 3.24 -13.18 2.14
N GLY A 43 2.21 -12.55 2.70
CA GLY A 43 2.31 -11.65 3.86
C GLY A 43 2.95 -10.30 3.56
N PHE A 44 3.34 -9.99 2.32
CA PHE A 44 3.85 -8.67 1.96
C PHE A 44 2.76 -7.61 2.12
N ILE A 45 3.14 -6.49 2.74
CA ILE A 45 2.28 -5.31 2.91
C ILE A 45 2.71 -4.26 1.90
N TYR A 46 1.75 -3.64 1.21
CA TYR A 46 1.97 -2.50 0.33
C TYR A 46 1.31 -1.28 0.94
N VAL A 47 2.01 -0.16 0.92
CA VAL A 47 1.62 1.06 1.63
C VAL A 47 1.62 2.23 0.68
N GLY A 48 0.50 2.92 0.56
CA GLY A 48 0.43 4.23 -0.07
C GLY A 48 0.88 5.29 0.91
N GLU A 49 1.93 6.04 0.56
CA GLU A 49 2.44 7.13 1.36
C GLU A 49 2.11 8.46 0.70
N ARG A 50 1.44 9.34 1.45
CA ARG A 50 1.09 10.68 0.97
C ARG A 50 2.33 11.53 0.68
N GLY A 51 3.48 11.17 1.27
CA GLY A 51 4.80 11.71 0.92
C GLY A 51 5.27 11.39 -0.51
N GLY A 52 4.49 10.61 -1.27
CA GLY A 52 4.69 10.40 -2.70
C GLY A 52 5.36 9.09 -3.07
N SER A 53 5.32 8.09 -2.20
CA SER A 53 5.86 6.77 -2.47
C SER A 53 4.83 5.66 -2.26
N VAL A 54 5.11 4.52 -2.86
CA VAL A 54 4.55 3.25 -2.43
C VAL A 54 5.66 2.40 -1.85
N SER A 55 5.46 1.91 -0.63
CA SER A 55 6.38 0.99 0.02
C SER A 55 5.88 -0.44 -0.01
N LYS A 56 6.83 -1.38 -0.05
CA LYS A 56 6.64 -2.80 0.21
C LYS A 56 7.31 -3.15 1.53
N ILE A 57 6.61 -3.85 2.41
CA ILE A 57 7.14 -4.31 3.70
C ILE A 57 7.07 -5.84 3.73
N SER A 58 8.21 -6.48 4.04
CA SER A 58 8.27 -7.93 4.26
C SER A 58 7.61 -8.35 5.56
N THR A 59 7.32 -9.64 5.70
CA THR A 59 6.83 -10.22 6.96
C THR A 59 7.84 -10.07 8.10
N SER A 60 9.12 -9.88 7.78
CA SER A 60 10.19 -9.59 8.74
C SER A 60 10.34 -8.10 9.07
N GLY A 61 9.44 -7.22 8.61
CA GLY A 61 9.49 -5.79 8.88
C GLY A 61 10.48 -5.00 8.01
N THR A 62 11.06 -5.59 6.97
CA THR A 62 11.96 -4.86 6.06
C THR A 62 11.15 -4.03 5.08
N ARG A 63 11.27 -2.69 5.17
CA ARG A 63 10.69 -1.75 4.19
C ARG A 63 11.58 -1.58 2.98
N THR A 64 10.96 -1.51 1.80
CA THR A 64 11.58 -1.08 0.55
C THR A 64 10.63 -0.11 -0.15
N VAL A 65 11.13 1.06 -0.55
CA VAL A 65 10.36 1.97 -1.42
C VAL A 65 10.27 1.31 -2.79
N LEU A 66 9.06 0.90 -3.18
CA LEU A 66 8.80 0.18 -4.42
C LEU A 66 8.76 1.14 -5.61
N ALA A 67 8.13 2.30 -5.44
CA ALA A 67 7.98 3.30 -6.51
C ALA A 67 7.73 4.70 -5.92
N GLY A 68 8.17 5.74 -6.63
CA GLY A 68 7.77 7.13 -6.38
C GLY A 68 6.58 7.51 -7.25
N VAL A 69 5.44 7.84 -6.63
CA VAL A 69 4.16 8.12 -7.28
C VAL A 69 3.59 9.50 -6.90
N SER A 70 4.43 10.41 -6.40
CA SER A 70 4.19 11.82 -6.05
C SER A 70 3.13 12.16 -4.99
N SER A 71 2.04 11.40 -4.86
CA SER A 71 1.11 11.48 -3.73
C SER A 71 0.20 10.24 -3.73
N ALA A 72 0.65 9.14 -3.12
CA ALA A 72 -0.17 7.93 -3.02
C ALA A 72 -1.24 8.09 -1.95
N ASP A 73 -2.45 7.68 -2.28
CA ASP A 73 -3.57 7.57 -1.34
C ASP A 73 -3.95 6.07 -1.26
N GLY A 74 -5.01 5.65 -1.95
CA GLY A 74 -5.49 4.28 -2.00
C GLY A 74 -4.47 3.33 -2.63
N VAL A 75 -4.39 2.10 -2.11
CA VAL A 75 -3.58 1.02 -2.69
C VAL A 75 -4.36 -0.28 -2.63
N VAL A 76 -4.52 -0.94 -3.78
CA VAL A 76 -5.25 -2.22 -3.90
C VAL A 76 -4.52 -3.17 -4.83
N PHE A 77 -4.75 -4.47 -4.69
CA PHE A 77 -4.27 -5.44 -5.67
C PHE A 77 -5.01 -5.27 -7.00
N ASP A 78 -4.27 -5.38 -8.10
CA ASP A 78 -4.81 -5.39 -9.46
C ASP A 78 -4.82 -6.82 -10.01
N ASN A 79 -3.63 -7.41 -10.05
CA ASN A 79 -3.39 -8.76 -10.55
C ASN A 79 -2.19 -9.37 -9.81
N PHE A 80 -1.77 -10.57 -10.23
CA PHE A 80 -0.65 -11.27 -9.59
C PHE A 80 0.63 -10.42 -9.51
N ASN A 81 0.89 -9.59 -10.52
CA ASN A 81 2.13 -8.83 -10.66
C ASN A 81 2.03 -7.38 -10.19
N SER A 82 0.82 -6.84 -10.00
CA SER A 82 0.63 -5.39 -9.86
C SER A 82 -0.35 -5.00 -8.76
N ILE A 83 -0.16 -3.77 -8.28
CA ILE A 83 -1.13 -3.03 -7.46
C ILE A 83 -1.62 -1.82 -8.25
N LEU A 84 -2.82 -1.33 -7.92
CA LEU A 84 -3.28 -0.01 -8.32
C LEU A 84 -3.04 0.97 -7.18
N VAL A 85 -2.70 2.21 -7.54
CA VAL A 85 -2.48 3.31 -6.63
C VAL A 85 -3.29 4.50 -7.11
N SER A 86 -4.10 5.10 -6.24
CA SER A 86 -4.70 6.40 -6.55
C SER A 86 -3.70 7.50 -6.22
N ARG A 87 -3.40 8.32 -7.22
CA ARG A 87 -2.47 9.44 -7.13
C ARG A 87 -3.22 10.75 -7.32
N PHE A 88 -3.37 11.51 -6.25
CA PHE A 88 -4.01 12.83 -6.30
C PHE A 88 -2.97 13.94 -6.51
N ASP A 89 -3.13 14.75 -7.55
CA ASP A 89 -2.19 15.83 -7.88
C ASP A 89 -2.70 17.25 -7.52
N GLY A 90 -3.81 17.34 -6.80
CA GLY A 90 -4.47 18.61 -6.47
C GLY A 90 -5.58 18.99 -7.46
N SER A 91 -5.56 18.44 -8.67
CA SER A 91 -6.54 18.74 -9.74
C SER A 91 -7.39 17.53 -10.12
N GLY A 92 -6.85 16.33 -9.97
CA GLY A 92 -7.54 15.07 -10.21
C GLY A 92 -6.79 13.89 -9.63
N THR A 93 -7.39 12.71 -9.75
CA THR A 93 -6.76 11.46 -9.33
C THR A 93 -6.38 10.64 -10.56
N THR A 94 -5.09 10.37 -10.74
CA THR A 94 -4.62 9.33 -11.67
C THR A 94 -4.62 7.97 -10.98
N ILE A 95 -5.21 6.95 -11.59
CA ILE A 95 -4.98 5.56 -11.18
C ILE A 95 -3.71 5.07 -11.87
N VAL A 96 -2.71 4.71 -11.08
CA VAL A 96 -1.40 4.24 -11.53
C VAL A 96 -1.26 2.77 -11.18
N ARG A 97 -0.97 1.93 -12.19
CA ARG A 97 -0.58 0.54 -11.98
C ARG A 97 0.91 0.49 -11.68
N VAL A 98 1.30 -0.19 -10.60
CA VAL A 98 2.69 -0.36 -10.18
C VAL A 98 3.03 -1.85 -10.13
N HIS A 99 4.08 -2.25 -10.84
CA HIS A 99 4.59 -3.62 -10.81
C HIS A 99 5.28 -3.92 -9.47
N ARG A 100 4.86 -4.99 -8.78
CA ARG A 100 5.20 -5.31 -7.38
C ARG A 100 6.65 -5.72 -7.12
N THR A 101 7.40 -5.98 -8.18
CA THR A 101 8.81 -6.41 -8.09
C THR A 101 9.77 -5.37 -8.67
N THR A 102 9.34 -4.64 -9.69
CA THR A 102 10.23 -3.73 -10.44
C THR A 102 9.92 -2.26 -10.19
N GLY A 103 8.77 -1.94 -9.59
CA GLY A 103 8.33 -0.56 -9.42
C GLY A 103 7.88 0.12 -10.71
N ALA A 104 7.86 -0.59 -11.85
CA ALA A 104 7.45 -0.03 -13.13
C ALA A 104 6.01 0.49 -13.07
N GLN A 105 5.78 1.69 -13.61
CA GLN A 105 4.51 2.40 -13.50
C GLN A 105 3.81 2.53 -14.84
N THR A 106 2.48 2.47 -14.83
CA THR A 106 1.64 2.74 -15.99
C THR A 106 0.40 3.50 -15.55
N ASN A 107 0.16 4.68 -16.11
CA ASN A 107 -1.07 5.42 -15.85
C ASN A 107 -2.23 4.70 -16.56
N ILE A 108 -3.32 4.43 -15.85
CA ILE A 108 -4.49 3.73 -16.37
C ILE A 108 -5.57 4.73 -16.78
N VAL A 109 -5.94 5.62 -15.87
CA VAL A 109 -7.00 6.61 -16.08
C VAL A 109 -6.77 7.82 -15.18
N THR A 110 -7.27 8.98 -15.61
CA THR A 110 -7.37 10.17 -14.75
C THR A 110 -8.85 10.47 -14.51
N LEU A 111 -9.21 10.59 -13.23
CA LEU A 111 -10.54 10.91 -12.75
C LEU A 111 -10.56 12.37 -12.29
N GLY A 112 -11.72 13.02 -12.38
CA GLY A 112 -11.91 14.34 -11.77
C GLY A 112 -12.02 14.25 -10.25
N GLY A 113 -11.50 15.26 -9.55
CA GLY A 113 -11.60 15.37 -8.09
C GLY A 113 -10.62 14.49 -7.31
N ALA A 114 -10.78 14.47 -5.99
CA ALA A 114 -9.94 13.72 -5.07
C ALA A 114 -10.58 12.37 -4.73
N ALA A 115 -10.26 11.32 -5.51
CA ALA A 115 -10.63 9.96 -5.16
C ALA A 115 -9.69 9.43 -4.07
N GLN A 116 -10.26 9.17 -2.89
CA GLN A 116 -9.58 8.68 -1.69
C GLN A 116 -10.01 7.23 -1.42
N GLY A 117 -9.04 6.38 -1.10
CA GLY A 117 -9.28 4.93 -0.97
C GLY A 117 -9.70 4.25 -2.28
N MET A 118 -9.57 2.93 -2.31
CA MET A 118 -9.97 2.11 -3.45
C MET A 118 -10.40 0.72 -2.97
N SER A 119 -11.26 0.08 -3.75
CA SER A 119 -11.52 -1.36 -3.69
C SER A 119 -11.55 -1.90 -5.11
N VAL A 120 -11.34 -3.20 -5.24
CA VAL A 120 -11.48 -3.94 -6.51
C VAL A 120 -12.50 -5.04 -6.30
N ASP A 121 -13.34 -5.26 -7.31
CA ASP A 121 -14.21 -6.44 -7.38
C ASP A 121 -13.44 -7.59 -8.03
N GLY A 122 -13.55 -8.79 -7.46
CA GLY A 122 -12.69 -9.94 -7.76
C GLY A 122 -13.46 -11.12 -8.35
#